data_AF-A0A535B746-F1
#
_entry.id   AF-A0A535B746-F1
#
_cell.length_a   1.000
_cell.length_b   1.000
_cell.length_c   1.000
_cell.angle_alpha   90.00
_cell.angle_beta   90.00
_cell.angle_gamma   90.00
#
_symmetry.space_group_name_H-M   'P 1'
#
loop_
_entity.id
_entity.type
_entity.pdbx_description
1 polymer ?
#
loop_
_entity_poly.entity_id
_entity_poly.type
_entity_poly.pdbx_seq_one_letter_code
_entity_poly.pdbx_strand_id
1 'polypeptide(L)'
;MGAGLRFGAQSDSRSRASTDDLHSRIPAQANPQALYGKVRVILNSIELVIITDLDGTLLDQQTYSYQASLPMLRRLQSSRIPLVLCSSKTRSEMEPLWRELELKDPFIVENGGAIFFLPDYFPFTVENAKVRGNFHILELSQRIDVLRPALLEAAQNHHVSIRSFGEMTIQEISQMTGLSRKNAQAASEREYDEPFMVRQINYGRLFTALRTKGFKITQGDRFFHLSRGSDKGKATQKLIELYQRVNPSVRSVGLGNAGHDLAMLRVVNTPILVRNPDRSWDSTITQNLAGIKKTMKIGPEGWSEAVAEILKAGAC
;
A
#
# COMPACT_ATOMS: atom_id res chain seq x y z
N MET A 1 54.61 -19.18 -53.21
CA MET A 1 54.16 -17.87 -53.75
C MET A 1 53.96 -16.96 -52.55
N GLY A 2 54.55 -15.77 -52.39
CA GLY A 2 55.58 -15.09 -53.19
C GLY A 2 55.45 -13.57 -53.03
N ALA A 3 56.46 -12.89 -52.43
CA ALA A 3 56.59 -11.44 -52.21
C ALA A 3 55.42 -10.71 -51.49
N GLY A 4 55.60 -9.62 -50.73
CA GLY A 4 56.75 -8.75 -50.50
C GLY A 4 56.36 -7.27 -50.68
N LEU A 5 56.87 -6.37 -49.81
CA LEU A 5 56.84 -4.88 -49.79
C LEU A 5 56.54 -4.43 -48.33
N ARG A 6 57.37 -3.76 -47.50
CA ARG A 6 58.48 -2.77 -47.56
C ARG A 6 58.11 -1.27 -47.47
N PHE A 7 58.33 -0.73 -46.25
CA PHE A 7 58.90 0.60 -45.87
C PHE A 7 58.12 1.93 -45.90
N GLY A 8 58.46 2.78 -44.92
CA GLY A 8 58.04 4.18 -44.68
C GLY A 8 57.51 4.38 -43.25
N ALA A 9 58.25 4.64 -42.17
CA ALA A 9 59.45 5.46 -41.86
C ALA A 9 59.15 6.94 -41.50
N GLN A 10 59.37 7.30 -40.21
CA GLN A 10 59.45 8.67 -39.61
C GLN A 10 58.14 9.52 -39.68
N SER A 11 57.78 10.45 -38.78
CA SER A 11 58.15 10.83 -37.39
C SER A 11 57.09 11.87 -36.88
N ASP A 12 57.04 12.44 -35.67
CA ASP A 12 57.90 12.42 -34.48
C ASP A 12 57.15 12.78 -33.16
N SER A 13 57.80 12.51 -32.02
CA SER A 13 57.86 13.36 -30.81
C SER A 13 56.85 13.21 -29.65
N ARG A 14 57.43 13.23 -28.42
CA ARG A 14 56.84 13.51 -27.09
C ARG A 14 55.81 12.49 -26.55
N SER A 15 55.81 12.10 -25.27
CA SER A 15 56.78 12.28 -24.17
C SER A 15 56.53 11.21 -23.08
N ARG A 16 57.55 10.85 -22.31
CA ARG A 16 57.44 9.95 -21.13
C ARG A 16 56.74 10.64 -19.95
N ALA A 17 56.38 9.82 -18.95
CA ALA A 17 55.80 10.11 -17.62
C ALA A 17 54.25 10.03 -17.55
N SER A 18 53.65 9.48 -16.50
CA SER A 18 54.19 8.68 -15.37
C SER A 18 53.13 7.70 -14.85
N THR A 19 53.57 6.65 -14.18
CA THR A 19 52.73 5.87 -13.27
C THR A 19 52.42 6.73 -12.03
N ASP A 20 51.15 7.13 -11.84
CA ASP A 20 50.51 7.37 -10.54
C ASP A 20 49.00 7.65 -10.74
N ASP A 21 48.23 7.58 -9.65
CA ASP A 21 46.77 7.84 -9.54
C ASP A 21 45.80 7.00 -10.39
N LEU A 22 45.52 5.78 -9.89
CA LEU A 22 44.30 5.02 -10.21
C LEU A 22 43.59 4.48 -8.94
N HIS A 23 43.54 5.29 -7.89
CA HIS A 23 42.56 5.16 -6.80
C HIS A 23 41.57 6.34 -6.80
N SER A 24 40.36 6.07 -6.30
CA SER A 24 39.30 7.05 -6.01
C SER A 24 38.61 7.77 -7.19
N ARG A 25 37.65 7.07 -7.83
CA ARG A 25 36.40 7.69 -8.32
C ARG A 25 35.16 6.89 -7.90
N ILE A 26 35.02 6.71 -6.58
CA ILE A 26 33.70 6.48 -5.99
C ILE A 26 32.97 7.83 -6.12
N PRO A 27 31.80 7.91 -6.80
CA PRO A 27 31.04 9.16 -6.84
C PRO A 27 30.66 9.55 -5.41
N ALA A 28 30.91 10.81 -5.05
CA ALA A 28 30.73 11.29 -3.68
C ALA A 28 29.32 10.95 -3.17
N GLN A 29 29.26 10.32 -2.00
CA GLN A 29 28.00 10.06 -1.30
C GLN A 29 27.27 11.40 -1.14
N ALA A 30 26.04 11.47 -1.64
CA ALA A 30 25.27 12.70 -1.61
C ALA A 30 25.09 13.17 -0.15
N ASN A 31 25.48 14.42 0.14
CA ASN A 31 25.45 14.96 1.50
C ASN A 31 24.05 14.76 2.12
N PRO A 32 23.91 13.95 3.19
CA PRO A 32 22.61 13.67 3.78
C PRO A 32 21.86 14.95 4.18
N GLN A 33 22.54 15.94 4.72
CA GLN A 33 21.92 17.22 5.12
C GLN A 33 21.31 17.98 3.94
N ALA A 34 21.91 17.88 2.74
CA ALA A 34 21.36 18.48 1.52
C ALA A 34 20.17 17.69 0.96
N LEU A 35 20.12 16.37 1.14
CA LEU A 35 18.92 15.56 0.87
C LEU A 35 17.81 15.90 1.87
N TYR A 36 18.08 15.90 3.18
CA TYR A 36 17.13 16.30 4.22
C TYR A 36 16.54 17.68 3.94
N GLY A 37 17.36 18.66 3.51
CA GLY A 37 16.89 19.97 3.08
C GLY A 37 15.90 19.92 1.91
N LYS A 38 16.22 19.18 0.84
CA LYS A 38 15.33 19.06 -0.34
C LYS A 38 14.05 18.29 -0.05
N VAL A 39 14.13 17.19 0.70
CA VAL A 39 12.96 16.39 1.12
C VAL A 39 12.05 17.24 2.00
N ARG A 40 12.59 17.95 3.00
CA ARG A 40 11.83 18.86 3.86
C ARG A 40 11.14 19.98 3.08
N VAL A 41 11.80 20.60 2.10
CA VAL A 41 11.17 21.65 1.26
C VAL A 41 10.02 21.08 0.42
N ILE A 42 10.16 19.89 -0.16
CA ILE A 42 9.08 19.26 -0.95
C ILE A 42 7.90 18.91 -0.05
N LEU A 43 8.12 18.29 1.10
CA LEU A 43 7.04 17.86 1.98
C LEU A 43 6.33 19.04 2.66
N ASN A 44 7.05 20.13 2.96
CA ASN A 44 6.45 21.38 3.45
C ASN A 44 5.48 22.01 2.43
N SER A 45 5.61 21.71 1.13
CA SER A 45 4.69 22.16 0.08
C SER A 45 3.49 21.21 -0.16
N ILE A 46 3.34 20.15 0.65
CA ILE A 46 2.17 19.26 0.58
C ILE A 46 0.98 19.94 1.25
N GLU A 47 0.09 20.51 0.44
CA GLU A 47 -1.20 21.04 0.89
C GLU A 47 -2.33 19.99 0.85
N LEU A 48 -2.09 18.86 0.19
CA LEU A 48 -3.07 17.81 -0.07
C LEU A 48 -2.39 16.43 -0.04
N VAL A 49 -2.97 15.47 0.68
CA VAL A 49 -2.67 14.03 0.60
C VAL A 49 -3.91 13.28 0.12
N ILE A 50 -3.73 12.32 -0.79
CA ILE A 50 -4.79 11.43 -1.25
C ILE A 50 -4.53 10.02 -0.71
N ILE A 51 -5.51 9.47 0.00
CA ILE A 51 -5.53 8.08 0.47
C ILE A 51 -6.59 7.33 -0.35
N THR A 52 -6.22 6.20 -0.94
CA THR A 52 -7.10 5.45 -1.84
C THR A 52 -7.13 3.96 -1.50
N ASP A 53 -8.31 3.35 -1.52
CA ASP A 53 -8.40 1.90 -1.71
C ASP A 53 -7.99 1.49 -3.14
N LEU A 54 -7.79 0.19 -3.33
CA LEU A 54 -7.43 -0.43 -4.60
C LEU A 54 -8.63 -1.06 -5.33
N ASP A 55 -9.31 -2.06 -4.77
CA ASP A 55 -10.13 -3.00 -5.56
C ASP A 55 -11.54 -2.47 -5.83
N GLY A 56 -11.79 -2.05 -7.07
CA GLY A 56 -13.00 -1.29 -7.41
C GLY A 56 -12.87 0.21 -7.10
N THR A 57 -11.66 0.67 -6.79
CA THR A 57 -11.31 2.07 -6.58
C THR A 57 -10.18 2.49 -7.53
N LEU A 58 -8.89 2.34 -7.17
CA LEU A 58 -7.77 2.64 -8.08
C LEU A 58 -7.58 1.59 -9.18
N LEU A 59 -7.93 0.34 -8.87
CA LEU A 59 -7.89 -0.83 -9.74
C LEU A 59 -9.30 -1.24 -10.15
N ASP A 60 -9.46 -1.73 -11.37
CA ASP A 60 -10.70 -2.38 -11.78
C ASP A 60 -10.92 -3.67 -10.97
N GLN A 61 -12.15 -3.88 -10.49
CA GLN A 61 -12.47 -4.94 -9.53
C GLN A 61 -12.32 -6.37 -10.10
N GLN A 62 -12.40 -6.54 -11.43
CA GLN A 62 -12.37 -7.85 -12.07
C GLN A 62 -11.01 -8.12 -12.75
N THR A 63 -10.46 -7.11 -13.42
CA THR A 63 -9.22 -7.22 -14.20
C THR A 63 -7.98 -6.79 -13.41
N TYR A 64 -8.14 -6.16 -12.25
CA TYR A 64 -7.08 -5.53 -11.44
C TYR A 64 -6.26 -4.46 -12.19
N SER A 65 -6.78 -3.97 -13.32
CA SER A 65 -6.10 -2.97 -14.15
C SER A 65 -6.23 -1.56 -13.58
N TYR A 66 -5.10 -0.84 -13.52
CA TYR A 66 -5.05 0.58 -13.16
C TYR A 66 -5.01 1.53 -14.38
N GLN A 67 -5.12 1.01 -15.61
CA GLN A 67 -4.80 1.80 -16.83
C GLN A 67 -5.64 3.07 -16.98
N ALA A 68 -6.94 3.03 -16.61
CA ALA A 68 -7.80 4.22 -16.64
C ALA A 68 -7.55 5.22 -15.49
N SER A 69 -6.84 4.81 -14.43
CA SER A 69 -6.34 5.69 -13.36
C SER A 69 -5.00 6.37 -13.74
N LEU A 70 -4.22 5.74 -14.62
CA LEU A 70 -2.83 6.13 -14.90
C LEU A 70 -2.66 7.61 -15.29
N PRO A 71 -3.50 8.24 -16.17
CA PRO A 71 -3.33 9.65 -16.53
C PRO A 71 -3.44 10.60 -15.34
N MET A 72 -4.38 10.34 -14.41
CA MET A 72 -4.55 11.17 -13.22
C MET A 72 -3.51 10.85 -12.13
N LEU A 73 -3.07 9.60 -12.01
CA LEU A 73 -1.94 9.22 -11.16
C LEU A 73 -0.65 9.94 -11.59
N ARG A 74 -0.34 9.99 -12.90
CA ARG A 74 0.81 10.75 -13.41
C ARG A 74 0.67 12.26 -13.15
N ARG A 75 -0.55 12.79 -13.19
CA ARG A 75 -0.81 14.21 -12.85
C ARG A 75 -0.54 14.48 -11.36
N LEU A 76 -1.00 13.62 -10.44
CA LEU A 76 -0.67 13.71 -9.01
C LEU A 76 0.85 13.70 -8.77
N GLN A 77 1.56 12.76 -9.39
CA GLN A 77 3.02 12.67 -9.31
C GLN A 77 3.73 13.94 -9.83
N SER A 78 3.30 14.48 -10.98
CA SER A 78 3.86 15.72 -11.52
C SER A 78 3.61 16.94 -10.62
N SER A 79 2.47 16.96 -9.93
CA SER A 79 2.08 17.98 -8.94
C SER A 79 2.66 17.71 -7.55
N ARG A 80 3.40 16.61 -7.34
CA ARG A 80 3.95 16.16 -6.05
C ARG A 80 2.90 15.99 -4.94
N ILE A 81 1.67 15.65 -5.31
CA ILE A 81 0.60 15.31 -4.38
C ILE A 81 0.76 13.84 -4.00
N PRO A 82 1.01 13.50 -2.72
CA PRO A 82 1.21 12.11 -2.31
C PRO A 82 -0.02 11.25 -2.55
N LEU A 83 0.21 10.05 -3.07
CA LEU A 83 -0.83 9.03 -3.27
C LEU A 83 -0.56 7.80 -2.40
N VAL A 84 -1.29 7.70 -1.30
CA VAL A 84 -1.20 6.62 -0.31
C VAL A 84 -2.17 5.51 -0.70
N LEU A 85 -1.64 4.31 -0.93
CA LEU A 85 -2.46 3.11 -1.15
C LEU A 85 -2.89 2.52 0.21
N CYS A 86 -4.17 2.17 0.38
CA CYS A 86 -4.73 1.68 1.64
C CYS A 86 -5.69 0.50 1.43
N SER A 87 -5.18 -0.74 1.55
CA SER A 87 -5.90 -1.94 1.11
C SER A 87 -5.99 -3.04 2.18
N SER A 88 -6.85 -4.03 1.92
CA SER A 88 -6.89 -5.32 2.62
C SER A 88 -5.71 -6.23 2.24
N LYS A 89 -5.06 -5.99 1.10
CA LYS A 89 -3.92 -6.75 0.57
C LYS A 89 -2.69 -6.82 1.49
N THR A 90 -1.89 -7.87 1.34
CA THR A 90 -0.60 -8.03 2.04
C THR A 90 0.44 -7.05 1.50
N ARG A 91 1.54 -6.87 2.24
CA ARG A 91 2.74 -6.18 1.71
C ARG A 91 3.23 -6.81 0.41
N SER A 92 3.25 -8.14 0.30
CA SER A 92 3.77 -8.85 -0.87
C SER A 92 2.90 -8.69 -2.13
N GLU A 93 1.61 -8.37 -1.97
CA GLU A 93 0.74 -7.95 -3.07
C GLU A 93 0.89 -6.44 -3.39
N MET A 94 1.04 -5.60 -2.36
CA MET A 94 1.08 -4.13 -2.47
C MET A 94 2.39 -3.59 -3.02
N GLU A 95 3.52 -4.11 -2.52
CA GLU A 95 4.87 -3.62 -2.81
C GLU A 95 5.27 -3.73 -4.30
N PRO A 96 4.92 -4.81 -5.05
CA PRO A 96 5.13 -4.86 -6.49
C PRO A 96 4.35 -3.77 -7.25
N LEU A 97 3.05 -3.62 -6.96
CA LEU A 97 2.20 -2.60 -7.60
C LEU A 97 2.69 -1.19 -7.29
N TRP A 98 3.07 -0.93 -6.04
CA TRP A 98 3.61 0.37 -5.61
C TRP A 98 4.89 0.73 -6.37
N ARG A 99 5.77 -0.24 -6.65
CA ARG A 99 6.97 -0.05 -7.50
C ARG A 99 6.62 0.13 -8.97
N GLU A 100 5.67 -0.64 -9.49
CA GLU A 100 5.20 -0.59 -10.89
C GLU A 100 4.56 0.77 -11.22
N LEU A 101 3.85 1.36 -10.26
CA LEU A 101 3.30 2.71 -10.32
C LEU A 101 4.33 3.83 -10.04
N GLU A 102 5.59 3.47 -9.76
CA GLU A 102 6.70 4.36 -9.42
C GLU A 102 6.41 5.29 -8.22
N LEU A 103 5.57 4.81 -7.28
CA LEU A 103 5.24 5.54 -6.06
C LEU A 103 6.44 5.59 -5.11
N LYS A 104 6.44 6.63 -4.27
CA LYS A 104 7.42 6.80 -3.17
C LYS A 104 6.74 7.07 -1.83
N ASP A 105 5.42 7.25 -1.85
CA ASP A 105 4.61 7.62 -0.71
C ASP A 105 4.31 6.42 0.20
N PRO A 106 3.94 6.64 1.47
CA PRO A 106 3.55 5.57 2.38
C PRO A 106 2.38 4.75 1.84
N PHE A 107 2.30 3.49 2.26
CA PHE A 107 1.14 2.64 2.00
C PHE A 107 0.71 1.86 3.25
N ILE A 108 -0.58 1.51 3.29
CA ILE A 108 -1.26 0.85 4.40
C ILE A 108 -1.70 -0.53 3.91
N VAL A 109 -1.29 -1.57 4.65
CA VAL A 109 -1.57 -2.98 4.32
C VAL A 109 -2.59 -3.58 5.28
N GLU A 110 -3.19 -4.72 4.88
CA GLU A 110 -4.00 -5.60 5.74
C GLU A 110 -5.04 -4.85 6.59
N ASN A 111 -5.81 -3.98 5.93
CA ASN A 111 -6.88 -3.16 6.53
C ASN A 111 -6.40 -2.28 7.69
N GLY A 112 -5.20 -1.70 7.59
CA GLY A 112 -4.62 -0.89 8.66
C GLY A 112 -3.80 -1.68 9.67
N GLY A 113 -3.25 -2.82 9.25
CA GLY A 113 -2.37 -3.63 10.10
C GLY A 113 -1.04 -2.94 10.39
N ALA A 114 -0.45 -2.29 9.37
CA ALA A 114 0.75 -1.47 9.48
C ALA A 114 0.82 -0.41 8.38
N ILE A 115 1.63 0.63 8.62
CA ILE A 115 2.01 1.67 7.65
C ILE A 115 3.47 1.43 7.23
N PHE A 116 3.71 1.34 5.93
CA PHE A 116 5.04 1.22 5.32
C PHE A 116 5.43 2.54 4.67
N PHE A 117 6.68 2.97 4.86
CA PHE A 117 7.23 4.17 4.22
C PHE A 117 8.74 4.04 4.02
N LEU A 118 9.29 4.78 3.07
CA LEU A 118 10.73 4.76 2.82
C LEU A 118 11.51 5.37 4.00
N PRO A 119 12.76 4.94 4.24
CA PRO A 119 13.70 5.68 5.09
C PRO A 119 13.75 7.16 4.67
N ASP A 120 13.84 8.04 5.66
CA ASP A 120 13.87 9.49 5.50
C ASP A 120 12.68 10.12 4.74
N TYR A 121 11.58 9.38 4.52
CA TYR A 121 10.37 9.92 3.88
C TYR A 121 9.75 11.05 4.69
N PHE A 122 9.77 10.97 6.02
CA PHE A 122 9.39 12.10 6.89
C PHE A 122 10.65 12.81 7.40
N PRO A 123 10.66 14.15 7.53
CA PRO A 123 11.84 14.93 7.91
C PRO A 123 12.11 14.88 9.43
N PHE A 124 11.66 13.83 10.11
CA PHE A 124 11.75 13.60 11.55
C PHE A 124 11.67 12.10 11.85
N THR A 125 12.17 11.68 13.01
CA THR A 125 12.00 10.31 13.50
C THR A 125 10.53 10.02 13.80
N VAL A 126 10.01 8.94 13.21
CA VAL A 126 8.69 8.38 13.53
C VAL A 126 8.86 7.40 14.69
N GLU A 127 8.32 7.74 15.85
CA GLU A 127 8.38 6.90 17.05
C GLU A 127 7.73 5.53 16.81
N ASN A 128 8.33 4.49 17.41
CA ASN A 128 7.93 3.08 17.27
C ASN A 128 8.01 2.50 15.84
N ALA A 129 8.55 3.23 14.86
CA ALA A 129 8.82 2.68 13.54
C ALA A 129 10.00 1.70 13.60
N LYS A 130 9.83 0.51 12.99
CA LYS A 130 10.84 -0.55 12.88
C LYS A 130 11.40 -0.59 11.46
N VAL A 131 12.68 -0.93 11.31
CA VAL A 131 13.30 -1.15 9.98
C VAL A 131 13.04 -2.59 9.52
N ARG A 132 12.61 -2.78 8.27
CA ARG A 132 12.48 -4.11 7.63
C ARG A 132 12.75 -3.99 6.13
N GLY A 133 13.89 -4.52 5.69
CA GLY A 133 14.35 -4.34 4.32
C GLY A 133 14.52 -2.85 3.98
N ASN A 134 13.94 -2.42 2.86
CA ASN A 134 14.05 -1.04 2.37
C ASN A 134 12.94 -0.10 2.90
N PHE A 135 12.26 -0.47 4.00
CA PHE A 135 11.15 0.30 4.58
C PHE A 135 11.29 0.50 6.08
N HIS A 136 10.76 1.62 6.55
CA HIS A 136 10.30 1.79 7.92
C HIS A 136 8.84 1.34 8.02
N ILE A 137 8.49 0.68 9.13
CA ILE A 137 7.16 0.12 9.40
C ILE A 137 6.65 0.63 10.73
N LEU A 138 5.49 1.28 10.73
CA LEU A 138 4.71 1.51 11.94
C LEU A 138 3.65 0.41 12.06
N GLU A 139 3.89 -0.58 12.92
CA GLU A 139 2.94 -1.67 13.21
C GLU A 139 1.82 -1.15 14.13
N LEU A 140 0.56 -1.29 13.73
CA LEU A 140 -0.62 -0.75 14.43
C LEU A 140 -1.57 -1.85 14.97
N SER A 141 -1.18 -3.10 14.78
CA SER A 141 -1.97 -4.29 15.05
C SER A 141 -1.09 -5.44 15.54
N GLN A 142 -1.73 -6.51 16.03
CA GLN A 142 -1.04 -7.73 16.40
C GLN A 142 -0.58 -8.50 15.16
N ARG A 143 0.63 -9.03 15.26
CA ARG A 143 1.26 -9.81 14.19
C ARG A 143 0.66 -11.21 14.06
N ILE A 144 0.82 -11.79 12.87
CA ILE A 144 0.28 -13.09 12.46
C ILE A 144 0.70 -14.26 13.38
N ASP A 145 1.86 -14.13 14.00
CA ASP A 145 2.42 -15.05 15.01
C ASP A 145 1.62 -15.08 16.33
N VAL A 146 0.84 -14.03 16.63
CA VAL A 146 -0.15 -14.00 17.71
C VAL A 146 -1.52 -14.51 17.23
N LEU A 147 -1.89 -14.20 15.98
CA LEU A 147 -3.23 -14.51 15.44
C LEU A 147 -3.42 -16.01 15.20
N ARG A 148 -2.46 -16.68 14.54
CA ARG A 148 -2.56 -18.09 14.14
C ARG A 148 -2.67 -19.05 15.35
N PRO A 149 -1.82 -18.96 16.39
CA PRO A 149 -1.95 -19.84 17.55
C PRO A 149 -3.28 -19.62 18.28
N ALA A 150 -3.73 -18.37 18.43
CA ALA A 150 -5.00 -18.06 19.09
C ALA A 150 -6.21 -18.61 18.33
N LEU A 151 -6.18 -18.58 16.99
CA LEU A 151 -7.20 -19.18 16.13
C LEU A 151 -7.24 -20.70 16.29
N LEU A 152 -6.08 -21.36 16.20
CA LEU A 152 -5.95 -22.82 16.30
C LEU A 152 -6.34 -23.33 17.70
N GLU A 153 -5.86 -22.68 18.76
CA GLU A 153 -6.19 -23.01 20.16
C GLU A 153 -7.70 -22.87 20.41
N ALA A 154 -8.33 -21.78 19.97
CA ALA A 154 -9.77 -21.58 20.13
C ALA A 154 -10.59 -22.57 19.29
N ALA A 155 -10.12 -22.94 18.10
CA ALA A 155 -10.76 -23.94 17.25
C ALA A 155 -10.71 -25.35 17.89
N GLN A 156 -9.56 -25.72 18.46
CA GLN A 156 -9.37 -26.98 19.19
C GLN A 156 -10.26 -27.04 20.45
N ASN A 157 -10.20 -26.00 21.30
CA ASN A 157 -10.95 -25.91 22.57
C ASN A 157 -12.47 -25.91 22.40
N HIS A 158 -12.97 -25.55 21.21
CA HIS A 158 -14.40 -25.55 20.89
C HIS A 158 -14.81 -26.59 19.84
N HIS A 159 -13.90 -27.51 19.48
CA HIS A 159 -14.11 -28.57 18.50
C HIS A 159 -14.69 -28.05 17.18
N VAL A 160 -14.11 -26.96 16.65
CA VAL A 160 -14.49 -26.35 15.37
C VAL A 160 -13.46 -26.70 14.30
N SER A 161 -13.90 -27.41 13.26
CA SER A 161 -13.07 -27.63 12.08
C SER A 161 -12.94 -26.33 11.29
N ILE A 162 -11.70 -25.85 11.19
CA ILE A 162 -11.33 -24.68 10.40
C ILE A 162 -10.35 -25.06 9.27
N ARG A 163 -10.18 -24.15 8.32
CA ARG A 163 -9.06 -24.16 7.37
C ARG A 163 -8.60 -22.72 7.18
N SER A 164 -7.38 -22.40 7.57
CA SER A 164 -6.80 -21.05 7.52
C SER A 164 -5.72 -20.93 6.43
N PHE A 165 -5.46 -19.71 5.93
CA PHE A 165 -4.42 -19.46 4.93
C PHE A 165 -3.04 -19.93 5.39
N GLY A 166 -2.74 -19.83 6.69
CA GLY A 166 -1.51 -20.33 7.30
C GLY A 166 -1.34 -21.85 7.27
N GLU A 167 -2.41 -22.61 7.02
CA GLU A 167 -2.36 -24.07 6.87
C GLU A 167 -2.60 -24.55 5.42
N MET A 168 -3.17 -23.69 4.56
CA MET A 168 -3.45 -24.00 3.16
C MET A 168 -2.18 -23.99 2.31
N THR A 169 -2.11 -24.93 1.38
CA THR A 169 -1.16 -24.87 0.28
C THR A 169 -1.53 -23.73 -0.68
N ILE A 170 -0.54 -23.21 -1.41
CA ILE A 170 -0.76 -22.18 -2.44
C ILE A 170 -1.73 -22.66 -3.54
N GLN A 171 -1.79 -23.97 -3.79
CA GLN A 171 -2.73 -24.58 -4.72
C GLN A 171 -4.17 -24.52 -4.17
N GLU A 172 -4.40 -24.85 -2.90
CA GLU A 172 -5.71 -24.67 -2.23
C GLU A 172 -6.14 -23.20 -2.29
N ILE A 173 -5.25 -22.27 -1.89
CA ILE A 173 -5.56 -20.82 -1.93
C ILE A 173 -5.91 -20.39 -3.37
N SER A 174 -5.13 -20.78 -4.37
CA SER A 174 -5.39 -20.47 -5.79
C SER A 174 -6.74 -21.02 -6.26
N GLN A 175 -7.06 -22.28 -5.97
CA GLN A 175 -8.34 -22.91 -6.33
C GLN A 175 -9.54 -22.23 -5.64
N MET A 176 -9.40 -21.86 -4.36
CA MET A 176 -10.49 -21.29 -3.57
C MET A 176 -10.71 -19.80 -3.82
N THR A 177 -9.66 -19.07 -4.23
CA THR A 177 -9.72 -17.62 -4.53
C THR A 177 -9.94 -17.32 -6.01
N GLY A 178 -9.52 -18.19 -6.92
CA GLY A 178 -9.42 -17.92 -8.36
C GLY A 178 -8.14 -17.15 -8.75
N LEU A 179 -7.26 -16.85 -7.78
CA LEU A 179 -5.99 -16.17 -8.03
C LEU A 179 -5.01 -17.09 -8.77
N SER A 180 -4.15 -16.50 -9.61
CA SER A 180 -2.98 -17.20 -10.14
C SER A 180 -2.08 -17.71 -9.00
N ARG A 181 -1.28 -18.76 -9.23
CA ARG A 181 -0.35 -19.29 -8.22
C ARG A 181 0.58 -18.23 -7.62
N LYS A 182 1.01 -17.24 -8.43
CA LYS A 182 1.84 -16.10 -7.98
C LYS A 182 1.05 -15.18 -7.04
N ASN A 183 -0.20 -14.84 -7.39
CA ASN A 183 -1.01 -13.94 -6.58
C ASN A 183 -1.50 -14.64 -5.30
N ALA A 184 -1.80 -15.93 -5.37
CA ALA A 184 -2.10 -16.77 -4.20
C ALA A 184 -0.92 -16.86 -3.22
N GLN A 185 0.32 -16.96 -3.73
CA GLN A 185 1.53 -16.87 -2.90
C GLN A 185 1.59 -15.52 -2.17
N ALA A 186 1.50 -14.41 -2.90
CA ALA A 186 1.55 -13.06 -2.32
C ALA A 186 0.43 -12.81 -1.29
N ALA A 187 -0.80 -13.28 -1.56
CA ALA A 187 -1.94 -13.18 -0.66
C ALA A 187 -1.84 -14.09 0.59
N SER A 188 -0.98 -15.12 0.57
CA SER A 188 -0.69 -15.99 1.72
C SER A 188 0.35 -15.42 2.68
N GLU A 189 1.19 -14.49 2.21
CA GLU A 189 2.26 -13.83 2.97
C GLU A 189 1.72 -12.70 3.85
N ARG A 190 0.80 -13.07 4.76
CA ARG A 190 0.10 -12.15 5.66
C ARG A 190 0.89 -11.90 6.94
N GLU A 191 0.83 -10.67 7.43
CA GLU A 191 1.58 -10.22 8.60
C GLU A 191 0.68 -9.77 9.77
N TYR A 192 -0.60 -9.43 9.53
CA TYR A 192 -1.50 -8.77 10.49
C TYR A 192 -2.99 -9.20 10.42
N ASP A 193 -3.33 -10.10 9.49
CA ASP A 193 -4.67 -10.64 9.28
C ASP A 193 -4.59 -12.13 8.89
N GLU A 194 -5.47 -12.98 9.42
CA GLU A 194 -5.54 -14.41 9.06
C GLU A 194 -6.93 -14.76 8.47
N PRO A 195 -7.02 -14.95 7.15
CA PRO A 195 -8.20 -15.47 6.46
C PRO A 195 -8.42 -16.96 6.79
N PHE A 196 -9.64 -17.32 7.14
CA PHE A 196 -10.02 -18.68 7.47
C PHE A 196 -11.47 -19.01 7.11
N MET A 197 -11.75 -20.30 6.95
CA MET A 197 -13.09 -20.86 6.80
C MET A 197 -13.43 -21.75 7.98
N VAL A 198 -14.72 -21.86 8.29
CA VAL A 198 -15.30 -22.85 9.20
C VAL A 198 -16.03 -23.89 8.37
N ARG A 199 -15.84 -25.19 8.66
CA ARG A 199 -16.44 -26.31 7.88
C ARG A 199 -17.74 -26.86 8.47
N GLN A 200 -18.29 -26.20 9.48
CA GLN A 200 -19.48 -26.63 10.23
C GLN A 200 -20.40 -25.45 10.52
N ILE A 201 -21.68 -25.70 10.80
CA ILE A 201 -22.68 -24.65 11.07
C ILE A 201 -22.55 -24.08 12.49
N ASN A 202 -22.16 -24.90 13.47
CA ASN A 202 -22.04 -24.47 14.86
C ASN A 202 -20.60 -24.01 15.18
N TYR A 203 -20.29 -22.75 14.85
CA TYR A 203 -19.00 -22.09 15.12
C TYR A 203 -19.13 -20.84 16.01
N GLY A 204 -20.34 -20.50 16.50
CA GLY A 204 -20.58 -19.31 17.30
C GLY A 204 -19.72 -19.24 18.57
N ARG A 205 -19.44 -20.38 19.21
CA ARG A 205 -18.58 -20.48 20.40
C ARG A 205 -17.13 -20.05 20.12
N LEU A 206 -16.56 -20.47 18.99
CA LEU A 206 -15.23 -20.03 18.53
C LEU A 206 -15.18 -18.51 18.39
N PHE A 207 -16.19 -17.91 17.75
CA PHE A 207 -16.23 -16.47 17.51
C PHE A 207 -16.39 -15.67 18.81
N THR A 208 -17.21 -16.15 19.75
CA THR A 208 -17.33 -15.55 21.09
C THR A 208 -16.01 -15.61 21.84
N ALA A 209 -15.35 -16.78 21.89
CA ALA A 209 -14.07 -16.93 22.60
C ALA A 209 -12.96 -16.03 22.06
N LEU A 210 -12.82 -15.93 20.74
CA LEU A 210 -11.88 -15.02 20.09
C LEU A 210 -12.22 -13.55 20.38
N ARG A 211 -13.49 -13.16 20.33
CA ARG A 211 -13.93 -11.79 20.67
C ARG A 211 -13.67 -11.45 22.15
N THR A 212 -13.89 -12.38 23.07
CA THR A 212 -13.56 -12.21 24.51
C THR A 212 -12.05 -12.06 24.73
N LYS A 213 -11.20 -12.73 23.95
CA LYS A 213 -9.74 -12.51 23.94
C LYS A 213 -9.32 -11.21 23.22
N GLY A 214 -10.26 -10.39 22.76
CA GLY A 214 -10.02 -9.08 22.13
C GLY A 214 -9.68 -9.13 20.64
N PHE A 215 -9.94 -10.25 19.95
CA PHE A 215 -9.79 -10.35 18.49
C PHE A 215 -11.06 -9.85 17.76
N LYS A 216 -10.85 -9.29 16.58
CA LYS A 216 -11.89 -8.88 15.63
C LYS A 216 -12.05 -10.00 14.59
N ILE A 217 -13.30 -10.34 14.29
CA ILE A 217 -13.63 -11.25 13.18
C ILE A 217 -14.55 -10.48 12.24
N THR A 218 -14.08 -10.26 11.01
CA THR A 218 -14.88 -9.73 9.90
C THR A 218 -15.16 -10.82 8.88
N GLN A 219 -16.20 -10.64 8.06
CA GLN A 219 -16.56 -11.56 6.99
C GLN A 219 -16.34 -10.85 5.65
N GLY A 220 -15.54 -11.45 4.77
CA GLY A 220 -15.53 -11.17 3.33
C GLY A 220 -16.37 -12.21 2.59
N ASP A 221 -16.37 -12.17 1.26
CA ASP A 221 -17.24 -13.00 0.42
C ASP A 221 -17.12 -14.51 0.69
N ARG A 222 -15.89 -15.00 0.90
CA ARG A 222 -15.56 -16.43 1.02
C ARG A 222 -14.86 -16.80 2.33
N PHE A 223 -14.26 -15.83 3.01
CA PHE A 223 -13.41 -16.05 4.18
C PHE A 223 -13.85 -15.16 5.34
N PHE A 224 -13.76 -15.71 6.55
CA PHE A 224 -13.66 -14.89 7.75
C PHE A 224 -12.22 -14.42 7.90
N HIS A 225 -12.04 -13.25 8.50
CA HIS A 225 -10.75 -12.61 8.69
C HIS A 225 -10.55 -12.37 10.17
N LEU A 226 -9.55 -13.04 10.77
CA LEU A 226 -9.14 -12.79 12.15
C LEU A 226 -8.06 -11.72 12.18
N SER A 227 -8.29 -10.65 12.93
CA SER A 227 -7.30 -9.59 13.16
C SER A 227 -7.40 -9.05 14.59
N ARG A 228 -6.42 -8.27 15.03
CA ARG A 228 -6.50 -7.58 16.34
C ARG A 228 -5.76 -6.25 16.30
N GLY A 229 -6.53 -5.16 16.31
CA GLY A 229 -6.02 -3.79 16.20
C GLY A 229 -6.20 -3.16 14.82
N SER A 230 -6.13 -3.97 13.75
CA SER A 230 -6.22 -3.55 12.34
C SER A 230 -7.50 -2.77 12.05
N ASP A 231 -7.30 -1.52 11.62
CA ASP A 231 -8.37 -0.59 11.27
C ASP A 231 -7.87 0.46 10.26
N LYS A 232 -8.44 0.48 9.04
CA LYS A 232 -8.05 1.43 7.98
C LYS A 232 -8.17 2.88 8.45
N GLY A 233 -9.17 3.20 9.29
CA GLY A 233 -9.38 4.53 9.84
C GLY A 233 -8.28 4.94 10.80
N LYS A 234 -7.89 4.07 11.73
CA LYS A 234 -6.75 4.34 12.64
C LYS A 234 -5.44 4.52 11.89
N ALA A 235 -5.17 3.68 10.89
CA ALA A 235 -3.95 3.80 10.08
C ALA A 235 -3.96 5.10 9.23
N THR A 236 -5.09 5.45 8.64
CA THR A 236 -5.26 6.70 7.88
C THR A 236 -5.11 7.92 8.79
N GLN A 237 -5.77 7.94 9.94
CA GLN A 237 -5.64 9.00 10.94
C GLN A 237 -4.18 9.16 11.39
N LYS A 238 -3.49 8.04 11.69
CA LYS A 238 -2.09 8.08 12.10
C LYS A 238 -1.18 8.61 11.00
N LEU A 239 -1.49 8.31 9.74
CA LEU A 239 -0.74 8.85 8.61
C LEU A 239 -1.01 10.35 8.39
N ILE A 240 -2.26 10.80 8.54
CA ILE A 240 -2.63 12.21 8.48
C ILE A 240 -1.88 13.01 9.56
N GLU A 241 -1.77 12.49 10.79
CA GLU A 241 -0.95 13.10 11.85
C GLU A 241 0.52 13.28 11.43
N LEU A 242 1.11 12.29 10.73
CA LEU A 242 2.49 12.37 10.25
C LEU A 242 2.67 13.44 9.17
N TYR A 243 1.73 13.57 8.23
CA TYR A 243 1.75 14.69 7.28
C TYR A 243 1.50 16.04 7.98
N GLN A 244 0.59 16.12 8.94
CA GLN A 244 0.29 17.34 9.71
C GLN A 244 1.47 17.82 10.56
N ARG A 245 2.34 16.91 11.02
CA ARG A 245 3.62 17.27 11.65
C ARG A 245 4.61 17.95 10.70
N VAL A 246 4.45 17.78 9.38
CA VAL A 246 5.24 18.51 8.37
C VAL A 246 4.54 19.82 7.98
N ASN A 247 3.26 19.72 7.59
CA ASN A 247 2.42 20.88 7.27
C ASN A 247 1.07 20.78 8.02
N PRO A 248 0.85 21.58 9.08
CA PRO A 248 -0.41 21.55 9.85
C PRO A 248 -1.68 21.85 9.05
N SER A 249 -1.58 22.51 7.88
CA SER A 249 -2.73 22.83 7.01
C SER A 249 -3.04 21.76 5.96
N VAL A 250 -2.27 20.67 5.90
CA VAL A 250 -2.46 19.60 4.90
C VAL A 250 -3.88 19.03 4.96
N ARG A 251 -4.56 19.04 3.81
CA ARG A 251 -5.90 18.46 3.65
C ARG A 251 -5.78 17.01 3.21
N SER A 252 -6.71 16.18 3.67
CA SER A 252 -6.78 14.76 3.31
C SER A 252 -8.04 14.45 2.49
N VAL A 253 -7.84 13.69 1.41
CA VAL A 253 -8.91 13.06 0.62
C VAL A 253 -8.86 11.56 0.85
N GLY A 254 -10.01 10.93 1.00
CA GLY A 254 -10.15 9.46 1.00
C GLY A 254 -11.03 9.01 -0.15
N LEU A 255 -10.56 8.02 -0.93
CA LEU A 255 -11.37 7.34 -1.96
C LEU A 255 -11.52 5.86 -1.60
N GLY A 256 -12.75 5.36 -1.68
CA GLY A 256 -13.10 3.95 -1.50
C GLY A 256 -14.46 3.65 -2.12
N ASN A 257 -14.83 2.38 -2.24
CA ASN A 257 -16.04 1.93 -2.95
C ASN A 257 -16.96 1.03 -2.11
N ALA A 258 -16.47 0.44 -1.02
CA ALA A 258 -17.18 -0.59 -0.27
C ALA A 258 -17.11 -0.40 1.25
N GLY A 259 -18.07 -0.94 2.00
CA GLY A 259 -18.26 -0.69 3.44
C GLY A 259 -17.05 -0.89 4.37
N HIS A 260 -16.04 -1.64 3.93
CA HIS A 260 -14.78 -1.82 4.66
C HIS A 260 -13.88 -0.56 4.65
N ASP A 261 -14.11 0.39 3.72
CA ASP A 261 -13.47 1.70 3.64
C ASP A 261 -14.07 2.75 4.57
N LEU A 262 -15.25 2.49 5.15
CA LEU A 262 -15.99 3.45 5.98
C LEU A 262 -15.14 4.04 7.11
N ALA A 263 -14.23 3.27 7.70
CA ALA A 263 -13.32 3.75 8.74
C ALA A 263 -12.31 4.78 8.21
N MET A 264 -11.75 4.56 7.02
CA MET A 264 -10.86 5.51 6.33
C MET A 264 -11.62 6.77 5.90
N LEU A 265 -12.80 6.60 5.30
CA LEU A 265 -13.63 7.71 4.82
C LEU A 265 -14.16 8.59 5.97
N ARG A 266 -14.26 8.07 7.19
CA ARG A 266 -14.66 8.85 8.38
C ARG A 266 -13.60 9.82 8.91
N VAL A 267 -12.31 9.62 8.61
CA VAL A 267 -11.20 10.38 9.22
C VAL A 267 -10.55 11.40 8.27
N VAL A 268 -10.90 11.37 6.98
CA VAL A 268 -10.40 12.31 5.97
C VAL A 268 -11.23 13.59 5.91
N ASN A 269 -10.63 14.71 5.49
CA ASN A 269 -11.33 15.99 5.34
C ASN A 269 -12.32 15.99 4.16
N THR A 270 -12.09 15.16 3.15
CA THR A 270 -12.98 15.01 1.98
C THR A 270 -13.09 13.54 1.60
N PRO A 271 -14.12 12.83 2.10
CA PRO A 271 -14.42 11.48 1.63
C PRO A 271 -15.14 11.50 0.28
N ILE A 272 -14.76 10.57 -0.59
CA ILE A 272 -15.37 10.35 -1.89
C ILE A 272 -15.66 8.86 -2.04
N LEU A 273 -16.90 8.55 -2.41
CA LEU A 273 -17.39 7.21 -2.67
C LEU A 273 -17.36 6.92 -4.17
N VAL A 274 -16.46 6.03 -4.59
CA VAL A 274 -16.37 5.56 -5.96
C VAL A 274 -17.53 4.60 -6.24
N ARG A 275 -18.10 4.69 -7.45
CA ARG A 275 -19.25 3.88 -7.87
C ARG A 275 -18.84 2.45 -8.18
N ASN A 276 -19.67 1.49 -7.76
CA ASN A 276 -19.44 0.06 -8.00
C ASN A 276 -19.84 -0.36 -9.43
N PRO A 277 -19.35 -1.50 -9.95
CA PRO A 277 -19.62 -1.94 -11.34
C PRO A 277 -21.10 -2.15 -11.68
N ASP A 278 -21.93 -2.49 -10.68
CA ASP A 278 -23.38 -2.59 -10.75
C ASP A 278 -24.09 -1.21 -10.88
N ARG A 279 -23.30 -0.13 -10.90
CA ARG A 279 -23.75 1.28 -10.92
C ARG A 279 -24.45 1.73 -9.64
N SER A 280 -24.31 0.99 -8.54
CA SER A 280 -24.71 1.43 -7.20
C SER A 280 -23.55 2.12 -6.46
N TRP A 281 -23.84 2.61 -5.26
CA TRP A 281 -22.85 3.01 -4.27
C TRP A 281 -23.17 2.25 -2.97
N ASP A 282 -22.15 1.84 -2.23
CA ASP A 282 -22.31 1.00 -1.04
C ASP A 282 -23.30 1.61 -0.02
N SER A 283 -24.29 0.80 0.37
CA SER A 283 -25.37 1.20 1.29
C SER A 283 -24.84 1.45 2.71
N THR A 284 -23.87 0.65 3.17
CA THR A 284 -23.20 0.84 4.45
C THR A 284 -22.56 2.23 4.52
N ILE A 285 -21.84 2.64 3.47
CA ILE A 285 -21.22 3.98 3.44
C ILE A 285 -22.28 5.07 3.34
N THR A 286 -23.22 4.96 2.39
CA THR A 286 -24.20 6.03 2.16
C THR A 286 -25.19 6.25 3.31
N GLN A 287 -25.44 5.23 4.14
CA GLN A 287 -26.22 5.35 5.38
C GLN A 287 -25.40 5.91 6.56
N ASN A 288 -24.06 5.78 6.55
CA ASN A 288 -23.19 6.15 7.67
C ASN A 288 -22.36 7.43 7.45
N LEU A 289 -22.34 7.98 6.23
CA LEU A 289 -21.66 9.23 5.87
C LEU A 289 -22.61 10.10 5.02
N ALA A 290 -23.42 10.91 5.71
CA ALA A 290 -24.30 11.89 5.07
C ALA A 290 -23.50 12.93 4.27
N GLY A 291 -24.00 13.30 3.08
CA GLY A 291 -23.34 14.29 2.23
C GLY A 291 -22.03 13.86 1.56
N ILE A 292 -21.65 12.57 1.65
CA ILE A 292 -20.45 12.06 0.96
C ILE A 292 -20.50 12.31 -0.55
N LYS A 293 -19.39 12.81 -1.11
CA LYS A 293 -19.25 13.00 -2.56
C LYS A 293 -19.25 11.64 -3.27
N LYS A 294 -19.82 11.59 -4.47
CA LYS A 294 -20.02 10.35 -5.23
C LYS A 294 -19.57 10.54 -6.67
N THR A 295 -18.81 9.59 -7.20
CA THR A 295 -18.42 9.57 -8.61
C THR A 295 -19.58 9.02 -9.44
N MET A 296 -19.75 9.50 -10.67
CA MET A 296 -20.75 8.96 -11.60
C MET A 296 -20.21 7.78 -12.41
N LYS A 297 -18.90 7.75 -12.65
CA LYS A 297 -18.18 6.63 -13.26
C LYS A 297 -17.74 5.61 -12.20
N ILE A 298 -17.44 4.39 -12.67
CA ILE A 298 -17.08 3.23 -11.84
C ILE A 298 -15.57 3.07 -11.71
N GLY A 299 -15.12 2.47 -10.61
CA GLY A 299 -13.74 2.00 -10.42
C GLY A 299 -12.66 3.02 -10.83
N PRO A 300 -11.63 2.60 -11.60
CA PRO A 300 -10.54 3.46 -12.08
C PRO A 300 -10.98 4.75 -12.79
N GLU A 301 -12.09 4.70 -13.53
CA GLU A 301 -12.62 5.89 -14.19
C GLU A 301 -13.29 6.85 -13.21
N GLY A 302 -14.00 6.32 -12.20
CA GLY A 302 -14.55 7.11 -11.10
C GLY A 302 -13.46 7.72 -10.21
N TRP A 303 -12.40 6.96 -9.95
CA TRP A 303 -11.20 7.48 -9.28
C TRP A 303 -10.57 8.64 -10.07
N SER A 304 -10.41 8.49 -11.39
CA SER A 304 -9.93 9.57 -12.27
C SER A 304 -10.86 10.78 -12.32
N GLU A 305 -12.19 10.58 -12.33
CA GLU A 305 -13.20 11.64 -12.21
C GLU A 305 -13.01 12.45 -10.92
N ALA A 306 -12.95 11.77 -9.78
CA ALA A 306 -12.76 12.39 -8.46
C ALA A 306 -11.44 13.18 -8.38
N VAL A 307 -10.32 12.58 -8.83
CA VAL A 307 -9.01 13.25 -8.83
C VAL A 307 -9.01 14.47 -9.74
N ALA A 308 -9.64 14.40 -10.91
CA ALA A 308 -9.76 15.55 -11.81
C ALA A 308 -10.58 16.70 -11.20
N GLU A 309 -11.61 16.41 -10.39
CA GLU A 309 -12.35 17.44 -9.65
C GLU A 309 -11.53 18.06 -8.52
N ILE A 310 -10.83 17.26 -7.73
CA ILE A 310 -9.95 17.75 -6.65
C ILE A 310 -8.88 18.70 -7.19
N LEU A 311 -8.24 18.32 -8.31
CA LEU A 311 -7.19 19.12 -8.95
C LEU A 311 -7.72 20.40 -9.60
N LYS A 312 -9.01 20.48 -9.97
CA LYS A 312 -9.66 21.73 -10.38
C LYS A 312 -9.93 22.62 -9.18
N ALA A 313 -10.49 22.05 -8.11
CA ALA A 313 -10.86 22.79 -6.90
C ALA A 313 -9.67 23.33 -6.09
N GLY A 314 -8.46 22.81 -6.31
CA GLY A 314 -7.20 23.33 -5.73
C GLY A 314 -6.41 24.26 -6.66
N ALA A 315 -6.92 24.59 -7.84
CA ALA A 315 -6.25 25.47 -8.83
C ALA A 315 -6.96 26.83 -9.00
N CYS A 316 -7.86 27.18 -8.07
CA CYS A 316 -8.62 28.43 -8.00
C CYS A 316 -8.41 29.10 -6.65
#